data_AF-A0A2M7MQP8-F1
#
_entry.id   AF-A0A2M7MQP8-F1
#
_cell.length_a   1.000
_cell.length_b   1.000
_cell.length_c   1.000
_cell.angle_alpha   90.00
_cell.angle_beta   90.00
_cell.angle_gamma   90.00
#
_symmetry.space_group_name_H-M   'P 1'
#
loop_
_entity.id
_entity.type
_entity.pdbx_description
1 polymer ?
#
loop_
_entity_poly.entity_id
_entity_poly.type
_entity_poly.pdbx_seq_one_letter_code
_entity_poly.pdbx_strand_id
1 'polypeptide(L)'
;MMDLKKQYIIQTISVAANNLRLSSEKIEVLGLLKETILNAGDLETLIASMKKITQFSKLAIKLQEIYNYLKLNKIDFLKLSDKFKEHTQLVVKDLNLALDALTPNSYNAINIKLNEFSLNSSTDGHRDESLTIDFTDRKSLLTDKMRTARIKENYIFEEETNDDQLFFQNFEATILKPVKEIELVLKNLGNGEFKSTELRQYESVMRVNASLSEKFGTEITTEMHNILARAFRMLQLKELNPEKEMIEAMRACLIVIVALVRNKDIDITYYLNRAEDFGKKLQTLKMRNS
;
A
#
# COMPACT_ATOMS: atom_id res chain seq x y z
N MET A 1 -9.63 21.13 -15.87
CA MET A 1 -10.49 19.92 -15.93
C MET A 1 -9.57 18.73 -15.65
N MET A 2 -9.82 17.95 -14.60
CA MET A 2 -8.91 16.87 -14.18
C MET A 2 -8.90 15.74 -15.21
N ASP A 3 -7.69 15.27 -15.57
CA ASP A 3 -7.50 14.11 -16.44
C ASP A 3 -7.70 12.83 -15.61
N LEU A 4 -8.78 12.11 -15.91
CA LEU A 4 -9.13 10.82 -15.30
C LEU A 4 -7.95 9.84 -15.33
N LYS A 5 -7.10 9.89 -16.36
CA LYS A 5 -5.94 9.00 -16.50
C LYS A 5 -4.85 9.33 -15.49
N LYS A 6 -4.58 10.62 -15.25
CA LYS A 6 -3.64 11.08 -14.21
C LYS A 6 -4.16 10.70 -12.82
N GLN A 7 -5.44 10.94 -12.54
CA GLN A 7 -6.06 10.54 -11.27
C GLN A 7 -5.96 9.02 -11.05
N TYR A 8 -6.34 8.19 -12.03
CA TYR A 8 -6.28 6.74 -11.91
C TYR A 8 -4.85 6.25 -11.63
N ILE A 9 -3.84 6.78 -12.34
CA ILE A 9 -2.43 6.40 -12.11
C ILE A 9 -1.95 6.87 -10.74
N ILE A 10 -2.23 8.11 -10.33
CA ILE A 10 -1.86 8.63 -9.00
C ILE A 10 -2.52 7.79 -7.90
N GLN A 11 -3.79 7.41 -8.06
CA GLN A 11 -4.51 6.58 -7.09
C GLN A 11 -3.98 5.14 -7.07
N THR A 12 -3.65 4.56 -8.22
CA THR A 12 -2.98 3.24 -8.30
C THR A 12 -1.63 3.28 -7.59
N ILE A 13 -0.82 4.32 -7.81
CA ILE A 13 0.47 4.52 -7.14
C ILE A 13 0.30 4.71 -5.64
N SER A 14 -0.68 5.51 -5.18
CA SER A 14 -0.96 5.70 -3.76
C SER A 14 -1.40 4.39 -3.08
N VAL A 15 -2.34 3.64 -3.66
CA VAL A 15 -2.79 2.36 -3.08
C VAL A 15 -1.68 1.31 -3.16
N ALA A 16 -0.85 1.31 -4.21
CA ALA A 16 0.32 0.43 -4.28
C ALA A 16 1.36 0.80 -3.22
N ALA A 17 1.62 2.09 -3.00
CA ALA A 17 2.52 2.59 -1.96
C ALA A 17 2.02 2.28 -0.55
N ASN A 18 0.71 2.26 -0.31
CA ASN A 18 0.11 1.86 0.97
C ASN A 18 0.37 0.38 1.31
N ASN A 19 0.75 -0.46 0.34
CA ASN A 19 1.18 -1.84 0.58
C ASN A 19 2.70 -1.95 0.89
N LEU A 20 3.42 -0.82 0.94
CA LEU A 20 4.87 -0.78 1.11
C LEU A 20 5.28 -0.15 2.43
N ARG A 21 6.37 -0.67 3.02
CA ARG A 21 6.99 -0.06 4.19
C ARG A 21 7.90 1.10 3.76
N LEU A 22 7.35 2.31 3.77
CA LEU A 22 8.06 3.52 3.37
C LEU A 22 8.83 4.13 4.55
N SER A 23 10.08 4.54 4.31
CA SER A 23 10.80 5.48 5.19
C SER A 23 10.32 6.91 4.92
N SER A 24 10.68 7.87 5.77
CA SER A 24 10.44 9.31 5.53
C SER A 24 10.94 9.77 4.16
N GLU A 25 12.15 9.32 3.77
CA GLU A 25 12.75 9.60 2.45
C GLU A 25 11.93 9.01 1.30
N LYS A 26 11.43 7.77 1.44
CA LYS A 26 10.56 7.15 0.43
C LYS A 26 9.21 7.85 0.31
N ILE A 27 8.64 8.35 1.40
CA ILE A 27 7.39 9.12 1.41
C ILE A 27 7.59 10.45 0.66
N GLU A 28 8.71 11.13 0.89
CA GLU A 28 9.07 12.37 0.18
C GLU A 28 9.25 12.11 -1.33
N VAL A 29 10.03 11.09 -1.71
CA VAL A 29 10.20 10.69 -3.13
C VAL A 29 8.86 10.31 -3.79
N LEU A 30 7.97 9.62 -3.07
CA LEU A 30 6.63 9.29 -3.54
C LEU A 30 5.75 10.55 -3.71
N GLY A 31 5.88 11.54 -2.83
CA GLY A 31 5.21 12.83 -2.94
C GLY A 31 5.64 13.56 -4.22
N LEU A 32 6.95 13.70 -4.42
CA LEU A 32 7.55 14.31 -5.61
C LEU A 32 7.16 13.56 -6.90
N LEU A 33 7.05 12.23 -6.86
CA LEU A 33 6.57 11.42 -7.99
C LEU A 33 5.10 11.71 -8.33
N LYS A 34 4.22 11.79 -7.33
CA LYS A 34 2.79 12.12 -7.54
C LYS A 34 2.63 13.54 -8.07
N GLU A 35 3.38 14.50 -7.55
CA GLU A 35 3.41 15.89 -8.04
C GLU A 35 3.89 15.96 -9.50
N THR A 36 4.95 15.23 -9.85
CA THR A 36 5.47 15.18 -11.23
C THR A 36 4.46 14.59 -12.21
N ILE A 37 3.70 13.56 -11.81
CA ILE A 37 2.63 12.97 -12.63
C ILE A 37 1.42 13.92 -12.76
N LEU A 38 1.09 14.67 -11.71
CA LEU A 38 -0.01 15.64 -11.71
C LEU A 38 0.31 16.85 -12.60
N ASN A 39 1.53 17.38 -12.50
CA ASN A 39 1.98 18.58 -13.19
C ASN A 39 2.47 18.34 -14.62
N ALA A 40 2.76 17.09 -15.02
CA ALA A 40 3.12 16.78 -16.40
C ALA A 40 1.98 17.15 -17.37
N GLY A 41 2.32 17.83 -18.46
CA GLY A 41 1.35 18.22 -19.50
C GLY A 41 0.71 16.99 -20.14
N ASP A 42 1.53 16.15 -20.77
CA ASP A 42 1.16 14.84 -21.28
C ASP A 42 1.76 13.71 -20.42
N LEU A 43 0.92 12.72 -20.15
CA LEU A 43 1.23 11.55 -19.33
C LEU A 43 1.96 10.46 -20.14
N GLU A 44 1.74 10.39 -21.45
CA GLU A 44 2.37 9.40 -22.34
C GLU A 44 3.87 9.69 -22.54
N THR A 45 4.23 10.96 -22.78
CA THR A 45 5.63 11.45 -22.84
C THR A 45 6.35 11.39 -21.49
N LEU A 46 5.66 11.64 -20.36
CA LEU A 46 6.25 11.42 -19.03
C LEU A 46 6.61 9.94 -18.83
N ILE A 47 5.67 9.03 -19.07
CA ILE A 47 5.90 7.59 -18.91
C ILE A 47 7.01 7.10 -19.87
N ALA A 48 7.04 7.60 -21.10
CA ALA A 48 8.12 7.32 -22.05
C ALA A 48 9.50 7.82 -21.57
N SER A 49 9.55 8.97 -20.87
CA SER A 49 10.77 9.51 -20.29
C SER A 49 11.21 8.72 -19.06
N MET A 50 10.26 8.31 -18.19
CA MET A 50 10.53 7.42 -17.05
C MET A 50 11.09 6.06 -17.48
N LYS A 51 10.67 5.52 -18.64
CA LYS A 51 11.25 4.28 -19.21
C LYS A 51 12.74 4.36 -19.51
N LYS A 52 13.25 5.55 -19.85
CA LYS A 52 14.68 5.78 -20.16
C LYS A 52 15.57 5.84 -18.91
N ILE A 53 14.98 5.98 -17.72
CA ILE A 53 15.69 6.06 -16.45
C ILE A 53 15.69 4.68 -15.79
N THR A 54 16.86 4.11 -15.56
CA THR A 54 17.03 2.73 -15.05
C THR A 54 16.19 2.44 -13.82
N GLN A 55 16.18 3.36 -12.84
CA GLN A 55 15.43 3.28 -11.58
C GLN A 55 13.91 3.22 -11.79
N PHE A 56 13.38 3.88 -12.81
CA PHE A 56 11.94 3.95 -13.10
C PHE A 56 11.48 3.00 -14.21
N SER A 57 12.40 2.40 -14.96
CA SER A 57 12.11 1.63 -16.18
C SER A 57 11.01 0.57 -16.01
N LYS A 58 11.09 -0.27 -14.96
CA LYS A 58 10.10 -1.32 -14.67
C LYS A 58 8.74 -0.74 -14.28
N LEU A 59 8.73 0.22 -13.34
CA LEU A 59 7.53 0.93 -12.93
C LEU A 59 6.83 1.58 -14.14
N ALA A 60 7.60 2.26 -15.00
CA ALA A 60 7.09 2.96 -16.18
C ALA A 60 6.54 2.00 -17.26
N ILE A 61 7.01 0.75 -17.34
CA ILE A 61 6.37 -0.28 -18.17
C ILE A 61 4.96 -0.58 -17.63
N LYS A 62 4.80 -0.77 -16.32
CA LYS A 62 3.49 -1.03 -15.69
C LYS A 62 2.54 0.17 -15.75
N LEU A 63 3.05 1.38 -15.56
CA LEU A 63 2.26 2.60 -15.76
C LEU A 63 1.81 2.77 -17.22
N GLN A 64 2.61 2.34 -18.21
CA GLN A 64 2.16 2.32 -19.61
C GLN A 64 1.05 1.29 -19.84
N GLU A 65 1.17 0.07 -19.29
CA GLU A 65 0.12 -0.97 -19.42
C GLU A 65 -1.23 -0.43 -18.91
N ILE A 66 -1.22 0.23 -17.76
CA ILE A 66 -2.39 0.91 -17.16
C ILE A 66 -2.88 2.07 -18.04
N TYR A 67 -1.98 2.96 -18.49
CA TYR A 67 -2.34 4.08 -19.37
C TYR A 67 -2.99 3.60 -20.68
N ASN A 68 -2.48 2.52 -21.25
CA ASN A 68 -3.01 1.92 -22.47
C ASN A 68 -4.40 1.29 -22.24
N TYR A 69 -4.63 0.64 -21.10
CA TYR A 69 -5.97 0.17 -20.69
C TYR A 69 -6.97 1.33 -20.63
N LEU A 70 -6.57 2.47 -20.04
CA LEU A 70 -7.42 3.68 -19.95
C LEU A 70 -7.57 4.44 -21.29
N LYS A 71 -6.71 4.17 -22.27
CA LYS A 71 -6.78 4.71 -23.64
C LYS A 71 -7.65 3.86 -24.57
N LEU A 72 -7.91 2.60 -24.21
CA LEU A 72 -8.87 1.73 -24.89
C LEU A 72 -10.30 2.08 -24.41
N ASN A 73 -11.10 2.68 -25.28
CA ASN A 73 -12.46 3.21 -25.02
C ASN A 73 -13.54 2.15 -24.66
N LYS A 74 -13.17 1.02 -24.07
CA LYS A 74 -14.06 -0.05 -23.58
C LYS A 74 -13.70 -0.44 -22.14
N ILE A 75 -13.68 0.55 -21.25
CA ILE A 75 -13.57 0.31 -19.81
C ILE A 75 -14.89 -0.33 -19.34
N ASP A 76 -14.82 -1.58 -18.89
CA ASP A 76 -15.95 -2.26 -18.24
C ASP A 76 -16.07 -1.75 -16.80
N PHE A 77 -16.98 -0.79 -16.58
CA PHE A 77 -17.21 -0.17 -15.27
C PHE A 77 -17.62 -1.17 -14.18
N LEU A 78 -18.25 -2.30 -14.53
CA LEU A 78 -18.61 -3.34 -13.57
C LEU A 78 -17.37 -4.06 -13.01
N LYS A 79 -16.30 -4.15 -13.81
CA LYS A 79 -15.03 -4.81 -13.45
C LYS A 79 -13.91 -3.83 -13.16
N LEU A 80 -14.18 -2.53 -13.17
CA LEU A 80 -13.17 -1.50 -12.97
C LEU A 80 -12.53 -1.58 -11.58
N SER A 81 -13.29 -1.95 -10.54
CA SER A 81 -12.75 -2.16 -9.18
C SER A 81 -11.78 -3.34 -9.14
N ASP A 82 -12.12 -4.47 -9.76
CA ASP A 82 -11.25 -5.65 -9.78
C ASP A 82 -10.00 -5.42 -10.64
N LYS A 83 -10.15 -4.76 -11.79
CA LYS A 83 -9.01 -4.33 -12.62
C LYS A 83 -8.13 -3.29 -11.91
N PHE A 84 -8.70 -2.41 -11.09
CA PHE A 84 -7.92 -1.49 -10.26
C PHE A 84 -7.09 -2.24 -9.19
N LYS A 85 -7.64 -3.27 -8.54
CA LYS A 85 -6.89 -4.12 -7.61
C LYS A 85 -5.73 -4.85 -8.32
N GLU A 86 -5.98 -5.42 -9.50
CA GLU A 86 -4.96 -6.08 -10.33
C GLU A 86 -3.84 -5.11 -10.74
N HIS A 87 -4.20 -3.93 -11.25
CA HIS A 87 -3.24 -2.86 -11.59
C HIS A 87 -2.43 -2.40 -10.39
N THR A 88 -3.07 -2.28 -9.22
CA THR A 88 -2.39 -1.96 -7.95
C THR A 88 -1.34 -3.03 -7.62
N GLN A 89 -1.73 -4.30 -7.59
CA GLN A 89 -0.83 -5.43 -7.26
C GLN A 89 0.39 -5.50 -8.21
N LEU A 90 0.19 -5.26 -9.51
CA LEU A 90 1.27 -5.18 -10.50
C LEU A 90 2.26 -4.03 -10.22
N VAL A 91 1.79 -2.92 -9.64
CA VAL A 91 2.62 -1.75 -9.33
C VAL A 91 3.38 -1.89 -8.01
N VAL A 92 2.84 -2.57 -6.99
CA VAL A 92 3.44 -2.69 -5.63
C VAL A 92 4.94 -3.02 -5.67
N LYS A 93 5.32 -4.11 -6.35
CA LYS A 93 6.69 -4.62 -6.34
C LYS A 93 7.68 -3.68 -7.05
N ASP A 94 7.32 -3.20 -8.25
CA ASP A 94 8.18 -2.33 -9.04
C ASP A 94 8.26 -0.90 -8.48
N LEU A 95 7.21 -0.44 -7.80
CA LEU A 95 7.22 0.80 -7.03
C LEU A 95 8.18 0.70 -5.83
N ASN A 96 8.19 -0.41 -5.10
CA ASN A 96 9.16 -0.57 -4.00
C ASN A 96 10.60 -0.55 -4.50
N LEU A 97 10.89 -1.29 -5.58
CA LEU A 97 12.23 -1.31 -6.19
C LEU A 97 12.67 0.07 -6.68
N ALA A 98 11.75 0.88 -7.23
CA ALA A 98 12.04 2.26 -7.59
C ALA A 98 12.34 3.11 -6.35
N LEU A 99 11.51 3.03 -5.29
CA LEU A 99 11.69 3.80 -4.06
C LEU A 99 12.89 3.35 -3.21
N ASP A 100 13.32 2.09 -3.29
CA ASP A 100 14.58 1.61 -2.69
C ASP A 100 15.83 2.16 -3.39
N ALA A 101 15.72 2.46 -4.70
CA ALA A 101 16.82 2.99 -5.50
C ALA A 101 16.93 4.53 -5.49
N LEU A 102 16.09 5.23 -4.70
CA LEU A 102 15.90 6.67 -4.78
C LEU A 102 15.90 7.36 -3.40
N THR A 103 16.76 8.35 -3.25
CA THR A 103 16.69 9.40 -2.22
C THR A 103 16.09 10.68 -2.79
N PRO A 104 15.55 11.61 -1.98
CA PRO A 104 15.00 12.89 -2.45
C PRO A 104 15.98 13.69 -3.33
N ASN A 105 17.27 13.73 -2.95
CA ASN A 105 18.32 14.38 -3.74
C ASN A 105 18.53 13.72 -5.12
N SER A 106 18.52 12.38 -5.17
CA SER A 106 18.63 11.66 -6.44
C SER A 106 17.37 11.80 -7.30
N TYR A 107 16.19 11.89 -6.67
CA TYR A 107 14.92 12.14 -7.36
C TYR A 107 14.93 13.52 -8.01
N ASN A 108 15.35 14.58 -7.29
CA ASN A 108 15.44 15.92 -7.85
C ASN A 108 16.39 15.99 -9.07
N ALA A 109 17.53 15.30 -9.01
CA ALA A 109 18.45 15.18 -10.16
C ALA A 109 17.84 14.39 -11.34
N ILE A 110 16.92 13.46 -11.08
CA ILE A 110 16.17 12.73 -12.11
C ILE A 110 15.00 13.57 -12.64
N ASN A 111 14.35 14.39 -11.81
CA ASN A 111 13.25 15.27 -12.22
C ASN A 111 13.73 16.35 -13.20
N ILE A 112 14.93 16.90 -12.98
CA ILE A 112 15.61 17.78 -13.95
C ILE A 112 15.76 17.04 -15.30
N LYS A 113 16.25 15.80 -15.31
CA LYS A 113 16.37 14.99 -16.53
C LYS A 113 15.03 14.64 -17.18
N LEU A 114 13.97 14.39 -16.41
CA LEU A 114 12.61 14.16 -16.92
C LEU A 114 12.11 15.40 -17.67
N ASN A 115 12.33 16.60 -17.12
CA ASN A 115 11.99 17.86 -17.77
C ASN A 115 12.85 18.12 -19.02
N GLU A 116 14.14 17.81 -18.99
CA GLU A 116 15.02 17.83 -20.19
C GLU A 116 14.52 16.86 -21.28
N PHE A 117 14.10 15.64 -20.94
CA PHE A 117 13.51 14.70 -21.90
C PHE A 117 12.15 15.16 -22.44
N SER A 118 11.35 15.87 -21.63
CA SER A 118 10.08 16.47 -22.07
C SER A 118 10.29 17.63 -23.05
N LEU A 119 11.31 18.46 -22.83
CA LEU A 119 11.70 19.54 -23.75
C LEU A 119 12.26 18.96 -25.05
N ASN A 120 13.16 17.98 -24.96
CA ASN A 120 13.79 17.34 -26.12
C ASN A 120 12.86 16.39 -26.91
N SER A 121 11.65 16.12 -26.43
CA SER A 121 10.61 15.40 -27.19
C SER A 121 9.59 16.34 -27.86
N SER A 122 9.73 17.65 -27.65
CA SER A 122 8.94 18.69 -28.32
C SER A 122 9.61 19.25 -29.59
N THR A 123 10.79 18.74 -29.96
CA THR A 123 11.61 19.25 -31.09
C THR A 123 12.02 18.15 -32.06
N ASP A 124 11.04 17.53 -32.72
CA ASP A 124 11.26 16.81 -33.98
C ASP A 124 10.42 17.48 -35.08
N GLY A 125 10.94 18.59 -35.59
CA GLY A 125 10.19 19.53 -36.43
C GLY A 125 10.96 20.81 -36.75
N HIS A 126 11.82 20.73 -37.77
CA HIS A 126 12.62 21.80 -38.39
C HIS A 126 13.84 22.34 -37.64
N ARG A 127 14.93 22.43 -38.42
CA ARG A 127 16.19 23.12 -38.12
C ARG A 127 15.96 24.64 -38.11
N ASP A 128 16.67 25.37 -37.26
CA ASP A 128 17.69 26.29 -37.78
C ASP A 128 18.81 26.57 -36.75
N GLU A 129 19.85 27.26 -37.20
CA GLU A 129 21.17 27.30 -36.57
C GLU A 129 21.36 28.29 -35.40
N SER A 130 22.39 27.99 -34.60
CA SER A 130 23.17 28.90 -33.74
C SER A 130 22.50 29.49 -32.49
N LEU A 131 23.09 29.18 -31.33
CA LEU A 131 23.37 30.15 -30.27
C LEU A 131 24.45 29.57 -29.35
N THR A 132 25.69 30.02 -29.54
CA THR A 132 26.79 29.80 -28.60
C THR A 132 26.51 30.56 -27.31
N ILE A 133 26.49 29.89 -26.16
CA ILE A 133 26.50 30.55 -24.85
C ILE A 133 27.69 30.03 -24.05
N ASP A 134 28.44 31.01 -23.54
CA ASP A 134 29.79 30.88 -22.97
C ASP A 134 29.78 30.31 -21.53
N PHE A 135 30.88 29.65 -21.16
CA PHE A 135 31.12 29.10 -19.82
C PHE A 135 32.00 30.06 -19.00
N THR A 136 31.46 31.20 -18.61
CA THR A 136 32.11 32.15 -17.68
C THR A 136 31.18 32.57 -16.54
N ASP A 137 31.79 32.93 -15.40
CA ASP A 137 31.17 33.49 -14.18
C ASP A 137 30.16 32.65 -13.40
N ARG A 138 30.62 31.50 -12.88
CA ARG A 138 30.14 30.97 -11.59
C ARG A 138 31.05 31.38 -10.42
N LYS A 139 30.83 32.58 -9.85
CA LYS A 139 31.22 32.85 -8.45
C LYS A 139 30.38 33.95 -7.80
N SER A 140 29.98 33.69 -6.55
CA SER A 140 28.99 34.46 -5.75
C SER A 140 27.54 34.31 -6.27
N LEU A 141 26.50 34.18 -5.44
CA LEU A 141 26.41 34.40 -3.99
C LEU A 141 25.83 33.18 -3.26
N LEU A 142 26.58 32.63 -2.29
CA LEU A 142 26.03 31.87 -1.18
C LEU A 142 26.02 32.80 0.04
N THR A 143 24.86 33.34 0.43
CA THR A 143 24.42 33.39 1.85
C THR A 143 23.00 33.91 2.02
N ASP A 144 22.22 33.15 2.79
CA ASP A 144 21.29 33.57 3.84
C ASP A 144 19.92 34.24 3.59
N LYS A 145 18.95 33.68 4.34
CA LYS A 145 17.72 34.28 4.90
C LYS A 145 16.51 34.47 3.97
N MET A 146 15.78 33.38 3.78
CA MET A 146 14.31 33.41 3.90
C MET A 146 13.84 32.41 4.95
N ARG A 147 13.48 32.90 6.14
CA ARG A 147 12.77 32.13 7.16
C ARG A 147 11.70 33.01 7.83
N THR A 148 10.44 32.62 7.64
CA THR A 148 9.28 32.85 8.55
C THR A 148 8.54 34.20 8.52
N ALA A 149 7.19 34.10 8.50
CA ALA A 149 6.15 35.09 8.90
C ALA A 149 5.92 36.32 7.98
N ARG A 150 4.71 36.92 7.80
CA ARG A 150 3.30 36.73 8.25
C ARG A 150 2.42 37.76 7.46
N ILE A 151 1.08 37.70 7.27
CA ILE A 151 -0.04 36.76 7.54
C ILE A 151 -1.30 37.20 6.71
N LYS A 152 -2.29 36.33 6.44
CA LYS A 152 -3.63 36.60 5.82
C LYS A 152 -3.63 37.00 4.31
N GLU A 153 -4.65 36.70 3.48
CA GLU A 153 -6.10 36.47 3.73
C GLU A 153 -6.69 35.23 3.03
N ASN A 154 -7.82 34.72 3.57
CA ASN A 154 -8.85 33.85 2.96
C ASN A 154 -8.35 32.54 2.31
N TYR A 155 -8.34 31.37 2.96
CA TYR A 155 -9.33 30.79 3.89
C TYR A 155 -10.69 30.43 3.26
N ILE A 156 -10.66 29.59 2.23
CA ILE A 156 -11.68 28.53 2.06
C ILE A 156 -10.92 27.20 2.03
N PHE A 157 -11.18 26.37 3.03
CA PHE A 157 -10.66 25.01 3.13
C PHE A 157 -11.54 24.08 2.27
N GLU A 158 -10.94 23.36 1.32
CA GLU A 158 -11.36 22.00 1.00
C GLU A 158 -10.18 21.09 1.36
N GLU A 159 -10.35 20.38 2.48
CA GLU A 159 -9.28 19.77 3.26
C GLU A 159 -9.10 18.29 2.87
N GLU A 160 -8.37 18.02 1.79
CA GLU A 160 -7.95 16.65 1.39
C GLU A 160 -6.45 16.40 1.63
N THR A 161 -5.94 16.74 2.82
CA THR A 161 -4.55 16.45 3.21
C THR A 161 -4.43 15.95 4.66
N ASN A 162 -4.63 14.64 4.87
CA ASN A 162 -3.93 13.76 5.86
C ASN A 162 -4.61 12.39 6.06
N ASP A 163 -5.84 12.20 5.56
CA ASP A 163 -6.69 11.09 6.02
C ASP A 163 -6.13 9.69 5.67
N ASP A 164 -5.62 9.45 4.46
CA ASP A 164 -5.12 8.12 4.03
C ASP A 164 -3.95 7.57 4.88
N GLN A 165 -3.03 8.45 5.30
CA GLN A 165 -1.86 8.02 6.07
C GLN A 165 -2.20 7.77 7.53
N LEU A 166 -3.14 8.54 8.08
CA LEU A 166 -3.79 8.22 9.36
C LEU A 166 -4.60 6.93 9.24
N PHE A 167 -5.37 6.74 8.17
CA PHE A 167 -6.20 5.56 7.91
C PHE A 167 -5.37 4.27 7.86
N PHE A 168 -4.19 4.29 7.22
CA PHE A 168 -3.28 3.12 7.20
C PHE A 168 -2.53 2.90 8.53
N GLN A 169 -2.04 3.96 9.20
CA GLN A 169 -1.45 3.78 10.54
C GLN A 169 -2.49 3.29 11.55
N ASN A 170 -3.73 3.78 11.44
CA ASN A 170 -4.88 3.28 12.19
C ASN A 170 -5.19 1.82 11.83
N PHE A 171 -5.05 1.40 10.56
CA PHE A 171 -5.19 0.00 10.16
C PHE A 171 -4.16 -0.90 10.82
N GLU A 172 -2.86 -0.66 10.61
CA GLU A 172 -1.80 -1.48 11.23
C GLU A 172 -1.96 -1.51 12.76
N ALA A 173 -2.16 -0.34 13.39
CA ALA A 173 -2.35 -0.26 14.84
C ALA A 173 -3.60 -1.02 15.31
N THR A 174 -4.74 -0.91 14.61
CA THR A 174 -6.01 -1.57 14.98
C THR A 174 -5.92 -3.08 14.80
N ILE A 175 -5.31 -3.55 13.72
CA ILE A 175 -5.12 -4.98 13.46
C ILE A 175 -4.15 -5.60 14.46
N LEU A 176 -3.04 -4.93 14.78
CA LEU A 176 -2.00 -5.46 15.68
C LEU A 176 -2.30 -5.29 17.17
N LYS A 177 -3.06 -4.28 17.58
CA LYS A 177 -3.41 -4.01 18.99
C LYS A 177 -3.93 -5.25 19.76
N PRO A 178 -4.95 -6.00 19.28
CA PRO A 178 -5.47 -7.14 20.02
C PRO A 178 -4.55 -8.36 20.02
N VAL A 179 -3.54 -8.44 19.15
CA VAL A 179 -2.71 -9.67 18.99
C VAL A 179 -2.02 -10.08 20.29
N LYS A 180 -1.48 -9.12 21.04
CA LYS A 180 -0.80 -9.40 22.32
C LYS A 180 -1.76 -9.92 23.39
N GLU A 181 -2.98 -9.39 23.42
CA GLU A 181 -4.01 -9.78 24.38
C GLU A 181 -4.59 -11.16 24.02
N ILE A 182 -4.79 -11.41 22.73
CA ILE A 182 -5.19 -12.72 22.21
C ILE A 182 -4.14 -13.79 22.53
N GLU A 183 -2.85 -13.51 22.36
CA GLU A 183 -1.79 -14.47 22.72
C GLU A 183 -1.84 -14.84 24.21
N LEU A 184 -2.19 -13.89 25.09
CA LEU A 184 -2.41 -14.17 26.51
C LEU A 184 -3.66 -15.06 26.72
N VAL A 185 -4.76 -14.80 26.01
CA VAL A 185 -5.95 -15.67 26.06
C VAL A 185 -5.66 -17.08 25.54
N LEU A 186 -4.89 -17.22 24.46
CA LEU A 186 -4.45 -18.52 23.93
C LEU A 186 -3.56 -19.29 24.91
N LYS A 187 -2.69 -18.58 25.64
CA LYS A 187 -1.90 -19.17 26.73
C LYS A 187 -2.79 -19.66 27.87
N ASN A 188 -3.77 -18.86 28.30
CA ASN A 188 -4.65 -19.21 29.42
C ASN A 188 -5.65 -20.32 29.06
N LEU A 189 -6.13 -20.36 27.80
CA LEU A 189 -6.90 -21.48 27.23
C LEU A 189 -6.17 -22.82 27.40
N GLY A 190 -4.86 -22.85 27.16
CA GLY A 190 -4.02 -24.05 27.35
C GLY A 190 -3.87 -24.50 28.81
N ASN A 191 -4.16 -23.61 29.78
CA ASN A 191 -4.20 -23.92 31.21
C ASN A 191 -5.63 -24.26 31.70
N GLY A 192 -6.65 -24.18 30.83
CA GLY A 192 -8.06 -24.33 31.21
C GLY A 192 -8.69 -23.08 31.84
N GLU A 193 -7.97 -21.95 31.88
CA GLU A 193 -8.39 -20.71 32.54
C GLU A 193 -8.91 -19.69 31.51
N PHE A 194 -10.20 -19.71 31.17
CA PHE A 194 -10.75 -18.74 30.21
C PHE A 194 -12.19 -18.35 30.52
N LYS A 195 -12.56 -17.09 30.22
CA LYS A 195 -13.92 -16.59 30.40
C LYS A 195 -14.67 -16.53 29.07
N SER A 196 -15.91 -17.03 29.05
CA SER A 196 -16.81 -16.94 27.88
C SER A 196 -17.01 -15.49 27.38
N THR A 197 -16.92 -14.50 28.28
CA THR A 197 -16.98 -13.07 27.95
C THR A 197 -15.78 -12.57 27.15
N GLU A 198 -14.58 -13.04 27.49
CA GLU A 198 -13.32 -12.68 26.78
C GLU A 198 -13.32 -13.30 25.37
N LEU A 199 -13.74 -14.56 25.24
CA LEU A 199 -13.89 -15.22 23.93
C LEU A 199 -14.88 -14.46 23.03
N ARG A 200 -16.02 -14.00 23.56
CA ARG A 200 -17.00 -13.20 22.80
C ARG A 200 -16.42 -11.87 22.34
N GLN A 201 -15.66 -11.21 23.21
CA GLN A 201 -14.99 -9.94 22.89
C GLN A 201 -14.01 -10.13 21.72
N TYR A 202 -13.14 -11.15 21.79
CA TYR A 202 -12.16 -11.38 20.71
C TYR A 202 -12.79 -11.98 19.44
N GLU A 203 -13.91 -12.71 19.51
CA GLU A 203 -14.72 -13.00 18.30
C GLU A 203 -15.13 -11.69 17.62
N SER A 204 -15.74 -10.75 18.37
CA SER A 204 -16.23 -9.48 17.81
C SER A 204 -15.09 -8.64 17.21
N VAL A 205 -13.96 -8.52 17.92
CA VAL A 205 -12.77 -7.79 17.43
C VAL A 205 -12.22 -8.45 16.15
N MET A 206 -12.12 -9.77 16.10
CA MET A 206 -11.65 -10.47 14.88
C MET A 206 -12.62 -10.31 13.71
N ARG A 207 -13.94 -10.25 13.93
CA ARG A 207 -14.92 -9.95 12.86
C ARG A 207 -14.78 -8.53 12.31
N VAL A 208 -14.61 -7.54 13.18
CA VAL A 208 -14.36 -6.15 12.78
C VAL A 208 -13.06 -6.05 11.99
N ASN A 209 -12.00 -6.68 12.48
CA ASN A 209 -10.70 -6.72 11.82
C ASN A 209 -10.77 -7.44 10.46
N ALA A 210 -11.52 -8.54 10.33
CA ALA A 210 -11.75 -9.20 9.04
C ALA A 210 -12.41 -8.26 8.02
N SER A 211 -13.52 -7.60 8.39
CA SER A 211 -14.20 -6.64 7.49
C SER A 211 -13.32 -5.43 7.14
N LEU A 212 -12.44 -5.03 8.06
CA LEU A 212 -11.45 -3.99 7.80
C LEU A 212 -10.38 -4.49 6.80
N SER A 213 -9.78 -5.66 7.04
CA SER A 213 -8.82 -6.30 6.13
C SER A 213 -9.38 -6.52 4.73
N GLU A 214 -10.67 -6.85 4.61
CA GLU A 214 -11.38 -7.03 3.33
C GLU A 214 -11.48 -5.72 2.56
N LYS A 215 -11.87 -4.62 3.23
CA LYS A 215 -11.90 -3.26 2.65
C LYS A 215 -10.53 -2.77 2.19
N PHE A 216 -9.47 -3.18 2.90
CA PHE A 216 -8.08 -2.91 2.52
C PHE A 216 -7.53 -3.88 1.44
N GLY A 217 -8.33 -4.84 0.96
CA GLY A 217 -7.91 -5.78 -0.09
C GLY A 217 -6.92 -6.86 0.37
N THR A 218 -6.82 -7.11 1.68
CA THR A 218 -5.86 -8.07 2.26
C THR A 218 -6.53 -9.44 2.48
N GLU A 219 -6.71 -10.21 1.41
CA GLU A 219 -7.47 -11.47 1.40
C GLU A 219 -6.98 -12.50 2.44
N ILE A 220 -5.67 -12.76 2.50
CA ILE A 220 -5.10 -13.72 3.46
C ILE A 220 -5.33 -13.25 4.90
N THR A 221 -5.08 -11.97 5.20
CA THR A 221 -5.30 -11.38 6.53
C THR A 221 -6.78 -11.46 6.94
N THR A 222 -7.68 -11.22 5.98
CA THR A 222 -9.14 -11.36 6.15
C THR A 222 -9.51 -12.78 6.56
N GLU A 223 -8.98 -13.80 5.86
CA GLU A 223 -9.28 -15.20 6.18
C GLU A 223 -8.68 -15.63 7.53
N MET A 224 -7.46 -15.20 7.87
CA MET A 224 -6.88 -15.46 9.20
C MET A 224 -7.75 -14.90 10.33
N HIS A 225 -8.28 -13.68 10.16
CA HIS A 225 -9.22 -13.10 11.13
C HIS A 225 -10.56 -13.86 11.18
N ASN A 226 -11.09 -14.30 10.04
CA ASN A 226 -12.31 -15.13 9.98
C ASN A 226 -12.15 -16.48 10.68
N ILE A 227 -10.99 -17.15 10.50
CA ILE A 227 -10.64 -18.40 11.16
C ILE A 227 -10.59 -18.21 12.68
N LEU A 228 -9.90 -17.15 13.17
CA LEU A 228 -9.82 -16.82 14.59
C LEU A 228 -11.20 -16.50 15.19
N ALA A 229 -12.01 -15.66 14.52
CA ALA A 229 -13.37 -15.35 14.95
C ALA A 229 -14.24 -16.61 15.09
N ARG A 230 -14.14 -17.54 14.12
CA ARG A 230 -14.86 -18.81 14.13
C ARG A 230 -14.39 -19.72 15.28
N ALA A 231 -13.09 -19.82 15.50
CA ALA A 231 -12.52 -20.59 16.61
C ALA A 231 -12.97 -20.05 17.98
N PHE A 232 -12.94 -18.73 18.21
CA PHE A 232 -13.46 -18.13 19.44
C PHE A 232 -14.95 -18.40 19.66
N ARG A 233 -15.76 -18.32 18.61
CA ARG A 233 -17.19 -18.67 18.68
C ARG A 233 -17.41 -20.11 19.09
N MET A 234 -16.69 -21.06 18.49
CA MET A 234 -16.84 -22.49 18.78
C MET A 234 -16.35 -22.85 20.20
N LEU A 235 -15.27 -22.21 20.67
CA LEU A 235 -14.86 -22.29 22.09
C LEU A 235 -15.96 -21.74 23.02
N GLN A 236 -16.57 -20.60 22.68
CA GLN A 236 -17.65 -20.00 23.47
C GLN A 236 -18.88 -20.92 23.56
N LEU A 237 -19.19 -21.64 22.48
CA LEU A 237 -20.30 -22.61 22.40
C LEU A 237 -19.94 -24.00 22.95
N LYS A 238 -18.68 -24.24 23.34
CA LYS A 238 -18.12 -25.56 23.73
C LYS A 238 -18.24 -26.63 22.64
N GLU A 239 -18.34 -26.22 21.38
CA GLU A 239 -18.29 -27.09 20.20
C GLU A 239 -16.86 -27.53 19.84
N LEU A 240 -15.87 -26.92 20.49
CA LEU A 240 -14.45 -27.10 20.22
C LEU A 240 -13.69 -27.10 21.54
N ASN A 241 -12.85 -28.12 21.76
CA ASN A 241 -12.01 -28.24 22.95
C ASN A 241 -10.68 -27.51 22.74
N PRO A 242 -10.15 -26.79 23.76
CA PRO A 242 -8.89 -26.04 23.67
C PRO A 242 -7.67 -26.96 23.74
N GLU A 243 -7.51 -27.84 22.74
CA GLU A 243 -6.38 -28.74 22.64
C GLU A 243 -5.11 -28.01 22.16
N LYS A 244 -3.94 -28.55 22.54
CA LYS A 244 -2.64 -27.96 22.18
C LYS A 244 -2.48 -27.74 20.67
N GLU A 245 -2.91 -28.71 19.84
CA GLU A 245 -2.78 -28.59 18.37
C GLU A 245 -3.60 -27.40 17.83
N MET A 246 -4.81 -27.21 18.35
CA MET A 246 -5.71 -26.11 18.01
C MET A 246 -5.11 -24.76 18.44
N ILE A 247 -4.61 -24.66 19.67
CA ILE A 247 -4.00 -23.41 20.18
C ILE A 247 -2.80 -23.01 19.30
N GLU A 248 -1.96 -23.97 18.91
CA GLU A 248 -0.85 -23.72 17.97
C GLU A 248 -1.32 -23.37 16.55
N ALA A 249 -2.52 -23.79 16.12
CA ALA A 249 -3.10 -23.36 14.85
C ALA A 249 -3.67 -21.93 14.91
N MET A 250 -4.30 -21.55 16.04
CA MET A 250 -4.69 -20.15 16.28
C MET A 250 -3.46 -19.23 16.36
N ARG A 251 -2.37 -19.68 17.00
CA ARG A 251 -1.07 -18.98 16.97
C ARG A 251 -0.53 -18.80 15.57
N ALA A 252 -0.62 -19.82 14.72
CA ALA A 252 -0.20 -19.72 13.32
C ALA A 252 -0.98 -18.64 12.57
N CYS A 253 -2.29 -18.50 12.80
CA CYS A 253 -3.10 -17.40 12.25
C CYS A 253 -2.57 -16.02 12.68
N LEU A 254 -2.24 -15.85 13.97
CA LEU A 254 -1.65 -14.60 14.49
C LEU A 254 -0.27 -14.31 13.89
N ILE A 255 0.57 -15.34 13.71
CA ILE A 255 1.90 -15.20 13.11
C ILE A 255 1.76 -14.72 11.65
N VAL A 256 0.84 -15.31 10.88
CA VAL A 256 0.55 -14.89 9.50
C VAL A 256 0.04 -13.44 9.47
N ILE A 257 -0.93 -13.07 10.30
CA ILE A 257 -1.42 -11.68 10.42
C ILE A 257 -0.26 -10.72 10.71
N VAL A 258 0.55 -11.02 11.74
CA VAL A 258 1.67 -10.15 12.15
C VAL A 258 2.75 -10.04 11.08
N ALA A 259 3.06 -11.13 10.37
CA ALA A 259 4.07 -11.15 9.32
C ALA A 259 3.63 -10.36 8.09
N LEU A 260 2.39 -10.55 7.63
CA LEU A 260 1.82 -9.84 6.48
C LEU A 260 1.63 -8.35 6.79
N VAL A 261 1.01 -8.01 7.92
CA VAL A 261 0.71 -6.62 8.29
C VAL A 261 1.99 -5.81 8.57
N ARG A 262 3.02 -6.42 9.17
CA ARG A 262 4.33 -5.77 9.38
C ARG A 262 5.28 -5.89 8.19
N ASN A 263 4.83 -6.50 7.09
CA ASN A 263 5.59 -6.77 5.87
C ASN A 263 7.02 -7.29 6.17
N LYS A 264 7.10 -8.40 6.90
CA LYS A 264 8.37 -9.04 7.27
C LYS A 264 8.75 -10.11 6.25
N ASP A 265 10.00 -10.06 5.78
CA ASP A 265 10.66 -11.16 5.04
C ASP A 265 10.92 -12.37 5.95
N ILE A 266 9.85 -13.08 6.28
CA ILE A 266 9.86 -14.36 7.02
C ILE A 266 9.09 -15.36 6.17
N ASP A 267 9.63 -16.56 5.99
CA ASP A 267 8.88 -17.65 5.37
C ASP A 267 7.69 -18.05 6.27
N ILE A 268 6.50 -17.67 5.84
CA ILE A 268 5.24 -17.99 6.52
C ILE A 268 4.58 -19.27 6.02
N THR A 269 5.14 -19.96 5.02
CA THR A 269 4.49 -21.07 4.30
C THR A 269 4.00 -22.16 5.26
N TYR A 270 4.83 -22.53 6.25
CA TYR A 270 4.45 -23.49 7.29
C TYR A 270 3.26 -23.03 8.14
N TYR A 271 3.24 -21.75 8.55
CA TYR A 271 2.18 -21.18 9.38
C TYR A 271 0.88 -20.97 8.60
N LEU A 272 0.98 -20.56 7.33
CA LEU A 272 -0.15 -20.39 6.42
C LEU A 272 -0.85 -21.72 6.17
N ASN A 273 -0.11 -22.76 5.76
CA ASN A 273 -0.66 -24.10 5.54
C ASN A 273 -1.36 -24.63 6.81
N ARG A 274 -0.72 -24.46 7.98
CA ARG A 274 -1.29 -24.86 9.28
C ARG A 274 -2.60 -24.11 9.61
N ALA A 275 -2.66 -22.82 9.29
CA ALA A 275 -3.85 -22.00 9.52
C ALA A 275 -4.98 -22.37 8.54
N GLU A 276 -4.69 -22.58 7.27
CA GLU A 276 -5.68 -23.01 6.26
C GLU A 276 -6.28 -24.38 6.58
N ASP A 277 -5.45 -25.36 6.95
CA ASP A 277 -5.94 -26.70 7.32
C ASP A 277 -6.79 -26.67 8.59
N PHE A 278 -6.46 -25.78 9.53
CA PHE A 278 -7.33 -25.51 10.67
C PHE A 278 -8.65 -24.84 10.25
N GLY A 279 -8.62 -23.87 9.33
CA GLY A 279 -9.83 -23.27 8.74
C GLY A 279 -10.75 -24.32 8.09
N LYS A 280 -10.18 -25.26 7.34
CA LYS A 280 -10.90 -26.42 6.76
C LYS A 280 -11.51 -27.33 7.86
N LYS A 281 -10.75 -27.66 8.91
CA LYS A 281 -11.26 -28.43 10.08
C LYS A 281 -12.45 -27.74 10.77
N LEU A 282 -12.43 -26.41 10.90
CA LEU A 282 -13.56 -25.67 11.50
C LEU A 282 -14.82 -25.68 10.61
N GLN A 283 -14.66 -25.73 9.28
CA GLN A 283 -15.79 -25.82 8.35
C GLN A 283 -16.50 -27.18 8.43
N THR A 284 -15.76 -28.28 8.50
CA THR A 284 -16.34 -29.63 8.57
C THR A 284 -17.04 -29.90 9.90
N LEU A 285 -16.53 -29.36 11.01
CA LEU A 285 -17.21 -29.43 12.32
C LEU A 285 -18.58 -28.73 12.30
N LYS A 286 -18.69 -27.55 11.68
CA LYS A 286 -19.97 -26.83 11.54
C LYS A 286 -21.03 -27.66 10.82
N MET A 287 -20.64 -28.36 9.75
CA MET A 287 -21.57 -29.22 8.96
C MET A 287 -22.00 -30.49 9.71
N ARG A 288 -21.38 -30.83 10.84
CA ARG A 288 -21.72 -32.01 11.64
C ARG A 288 -22.69 -31.71 12.79
N ASN A 289 -22.87 -30.42 13.11
CA ASN A 289 -23.72 -29.89 14.18
C ASN A 289 -24.91 -29.06 13.63
N SER A 290 -25.16 -29.13 12.31
CA SER A 290 -26.30 -28.48 11.62
C SER A 290 -27.27 -29.55 11.12
#